data_AF-N1SBL6-F1
#
_entry.id   AF-N1SBL6-F1
#
_cell.length_a   1.000
_cell.length_b   1.000
_cell.length_c   1.000
_cell.angle_alpha   90.00
_cell.angle_beta   90.00
_cell.angle_gamma   90.00
#
_symmetry.space_group_name_H-M   'P 1'
#
loop_
_entity.id
_entity.type
_entity.pdbx_description
1 polymer ?
#
loop_
_entity_poly.entity_id
_entity_poly.type
_entity_poly.pdbx_seq_one_letter_code
_entity_poly.pdbx_strand_id
1 'polypeptide(L)' 'IYGREYIKTLNCMADIASWCKDTGRYKEAEELQDSAINSLEGIVGEDHPNTLYFKVDLIGIYTRQG' A
#
# COMPACT_ATOMS: atom_id res chain seq x y z
N ILE A 1 -4.98 -16.20 -14.34
CA ILE A 1 -5.32 -15.00 -15.15
C ILE A 1 -5.82 -13.82 -14.26
N TYR A 2 -6.28 -14.05 -13.03
CA TYR A 2 -6.82 -12.99 -12.15
C TYR A 2 -5.78 -12.08 -11.45
N GLY A 3 -4.50 -12.47 -11.38
CA GLY A 3 -3.49 -11.71 -10.63
C GLY A 3 -3.19 -10.30 -11.15
N ARG A 4 -3.24 -10.04 -12.46
CA ARG A 4 -2.92 -8.71 -13.02
C ARG A 4 -3.98 -7.66 -12.72
N GLU A 5 -5.26 -7.99 -12.88
CA GLU A 5 -6.34 -7.06 -12.56
C GLU A 5 -6.41 -6.81 -11.05
N TYR A 6 -6.12 -7.84 -10.25
CA TYR A 6 -6.03 -7.68 -8.80
C TYR A 6 -4.86 -6.76 -8.38
N ILE A 7 -3.67 -6.91 -8.96
CA ILE A 7 -2.53 -6.02 -8.69
C ILE A 7 -2.86 -4.56 -9.05
N LYS A 8 -3.61 -4.31 -10.14
CA LYS A 8 -4.05 -2.95 -10.47
C LYS A 8 -4.93 -2.35 -9.38
N THR A 9 -5.86 -3.13 -8.80
CA THR A 9 -6.67 -2.68 -7.67
C THR A 9 -5.81 -2.30 -6.47
N LEU A 10 -4.77 -3.10 -6.16
CA LEU A 10 -3.85 -2.80 -5.06
C LEU A 10 -3.05 -1.51 -5.31
N ASN A 11 -2.61 -1.26 -6.55
CA ASN A 11 -1.97 0.01 -6.90
C ASN A 11 -2.92 1.19 -6.67
N CYS A 12 -4.19 1.06 -7.06
CA CYS A 12 -5.17 2.12 -6.79
C CYS A 12 -5.36 2.36 -5.28
N MET A 13 -5.31 1.31 -4.44
CA MET A 13 -5.36 1.48 -2.98
C MET A 13 -4.14 2.26 -2.45
N ALA A 14 -2.94 1.97 -2.95
CA ALA A 14 -1.73 2.71 -2.59
C ALA A 14 -1.78 4.18 -3.04
N ASP A 15 -2.33 4.46 -4.23
CA ASP A 15 -2.53 5.83 -4.70
C ASP A 15 -3.48 6.62 -3.77
N ILE A 16 -4.57 5.98 -3.35
CA ILE A 16 -5.52 6.59 -2.38
C ILE A 16 -4.84 6.79 -1.03
N ALA A 17 -4.05 5.83 -0.55
CA ALA A 17 -3.27 5.98 0.67
C ALA A 17 -2.29 7.17 0.59
N SER A 18 -1.61 7.36 -0.54
CA SER A 18 -0.74 8.52 -0.74
C SER A 18 -1.52 9.84 -0.71
N TRP A 19 -2.71 9.89 -1.32
CA TRP A 19 -3.58 11.06 -1.25
C TRP A 19 -4.08 11.33 0.18
N CYS A 20 -4.44 10.29 0.94
CA CYS A 20 -4.80 10.39 2.35
C CYS A 20 -3.65 10.96 3.18
N LYS A 21 -2.42 10.47 2.96
CA LYS A 21 -1.20 10.98 3.58
C LYS A 21 -0.98 12.47 3.28
N ASP A 22 -1.17 12.88 2.03
CA ASP A 22 -0.99 14.29 1.62
C ASP A 22 -2.07 15.23 2.17
N THR A 23 -3.26 14.70 2.49
CA THR A 23 -4.36 15.44 3.11
C THR A 23 -4.37 15.35 4.65
N GLY A 24 -3.36 14.73 5.26
CA GLY A 24 -3.23 14.59 6.72
C GLY A 24 -4.11 13.49 7.33
N ARG A 25 -4.75 12.66 6.51
CA ARG A 25 -5.60 11.52 6.91
C ARG A 25 -4.75 10.27 7.14
N TYR A 26 -3.78 10.35 8.06
CA TYR A 26 -2.73 9.33 8.20
C TYR A 26 -3.26 7.93 8.57
N LYS A 27 -4.24 7.83 9.48
CA LYS A 27 -4.82 6.53 9.86
C LYS A 27 -5.47 5.79 8.69
N GLU A 28 -6.16 6.52 7.82
CA GLU A 28 -6.79 5.91 6.63
C GLU A 28 -5.76 5.55 5.57
N ALA A 29 -4.68 6.32 5.46
CA ALA A 29 -3.54 5.96 4.62
C ALA A 29 -2.89 4.65 5.10
N GLU A 30 -2.67 4.52 6.41
CA GLU A 30 -2.11 3.33 7.07
C GLU A 30 -2.98 2.09 6.79
N GLU A 31 -4.29 2.15 7.10
CA GLU A 31 -5.22 1.03 6.91
C GLU A 31 -5.30 0.56 5.44
N LEU A 32 -5.35 1.51 4.49
CA LEU A 32 -5.37 1.21 3.07
C LEU A 32 -4.07 0.56 2.59
N GLN A 33 -2.93 1.10 3.04
CA GLN A 33 -1.61 0.61 2.65
C GLN A 33 -1.33 -0.78 3.23
N ASP A 34 -1.67 -1.02 4.50
CA ASP A 34 -1.53 -2.34 5.15
C ASP A 34 -2.39 -3.40 4.46
N SER A 35 -3.63 -3.08 4.13
CA SER A 35 -4.51 -3.99 3.40
C SER A 35 -3.95 -4.36 2.03
N ALA A 36 -3.34 -3.38 1.35
CA ALA A 36 -2.70 -3.60 0.06
C ALA A 36 -1.44 -4.47 0.15
N ILE A 37 -0.60 -4.26 1.16
CA ILE A 37 0.61 -5.08 1.42
C ILE A 37 0.23 -6.53 1.69
N ASN A 38 -0.68 -6.78 2.64
CA ASN A 38 -1.11 -8.14 3.00
C ASN A 38 -1.65 -8.91 1.78
N SER A 39 -2.43 -8.22 0.95
CA SER A 39 -2.99 -8.78 -0.27
C SER A 39 -1.91 -9.08 -1.32
N LEU A 40 -0.91 -8.20 -1.46
CA LEU A 40 0.18 -8.36 -2.41
C LEU A 40 1.13 -9.50 -2.00
N GLU A 41 1.44 -9.59 -0.70
CA GLU A 41 2.22 -10.69 -0.11
C GLU A 41 1.60 -12.05 -0.42
N GLY A 42 0.28 -12.18 -0.29
CA GLY A 42 -0.43 -13.41 -0.60
C GLY A 42 -0.38 -13.83 -2.07
N ILE A 43 -0.05 -12.92 -3.00
CA ILE A 43 -0.05 -13.17 -4.45
C ILE A 43 1.36 -13.34 -5.01
N VAL A 44 2.28 -12.46 -4.63
CA VAL A 44 3.62 -12.40 -5.21
C VAL A 44 4.72 -12.71 -4.19
N GLY A 45 4.40 -12.80 -2.90
CA GLY A 45 5.35 -13.03 -1.82
C GLY A 45 5.88 -11.75 -1.18
N GLU A 46 6.50 -11.92 -0.01
CA GLU A 46 7.03 -10.83 0.82
C GLU A 46 8.21 -10.09 0.16
N ASP A 47 9.12 -10.84 -0.47
CA ASP A 47 10.35 -10.30 -1.05
C ASP A 47 10.17 -9.71 -2.46
N HIS A 48 8.94 -9.74 -2.99
CA HIS A 48 8.68 -9.20 -4.32
C HIS A 48 8.91 -7.68 -4.34
N PRO A 49 9.56 -7.12 -5.38
CA PRO A 49 9.87 -5.68 -5.44
C PRO A 49 8.66 -4.77 -5.20
N ASN A 50 7.48 -5.14 -5.70
CA ASN A 50 6.26 -4.37 -5.46
C ASN A 50 5.85 -4.39 -3.98
N THR A 51 5.97 -5.52 -3.27
CA THR A 51 5.67 -5.61 -1.85
C THR A 51 6.59 -4.70 -1.05
N LEU A 52 7.89 -4.74 -1.35
CA LEU A 52 8.89 -3.89 -0.71
C LEU A 52 8.62 -2.40 -0.97
N TYR A 53 8.22 -2.05 -2.19
CA TYR A 53 7.82 -0.68 -2.54
C TYR A 53 6.65 -0.19 -1.67
N PHE A 54 5.60 -1.02 -1.52
CA PHE A 54 4.44 -0.65 -0.70
C PHE A 54 4.80 -0.51 0.78
N LYS A 55 5.71 -1.36 1.30
CA LYS A 55 6.25 -1.23 2.67
C LYS A 55 7.03 0.08 2.87
N VAL A 56 7.79 0.53 1.88
CA VAL A 56 8.47 1.84 1.93
C VAL A 56 7.47 2.99 2.01
N ASP A 57 6.39 2.93 1.23
CA ASP A 57 5.33 3.94 1.28
C ASP A 57 4.64 4.00 2.66
N LEU A 58 4.43 2.83 3.30
CA LEU A 58 3.91 2.75 4.66
C LEU A 58 4.83 3.42 5.69
N ILE A 59 6.14 3.24 5.58
CA ILE A 59 7.13 3.95 6.43
C ILE A 59 6.98 5.47 6.26
N GLY A 60 6.74 5.94 5.04
CA GLY A 60 6.48 7.34 4.75
C GLY A 60 5.20 7.88 5.39
N ILE A 61 4.17 7.05 5.56
CA ILE A 61 2.93 7.40 6.27
C ILE A 61 3.23 7.58 7.77
N TYR A 62 3.86 6.60 8.41
CA TYR A 62 4.23 6.67 9.83
C TYR A 62 5.12 7.88 10.16
N THR A 63 6.07 8.19 9.28
CA THR A 63 6.98 9.33 9.49
C THR A 63 6.25 10.69 9.48
N ARG A 64 5.12 10.81 8.77
CA ARG A 64 4.32 12.06 8.72
C ARG A 64 3.24 12.12 9.80
N GLN A 65 2.90 10.98 10.40
CA GLN A 65 1.93 10.86 11.49
C GLN A 65 2.54 11.19 12.87
N GLY A 66 3.86 11.04 13.01
CA GLY A 66 4.65 11.50 14.16
C GLY A 66 5.09 12.95 14.03
#